data_AF-A0A9W9CEM5-F1
#
_entry.id   AF-A0A9W9CEM5-F1
#
_cell.length_a   1.000
_cell.length_b   1.000
_cell.length_c   1.000
_cell.angle_alpha   90.00
_cell.angle_beta   90.00
_cell.angle_gamma   90.00
#
_symmetry.space_group_name_H-M   'P 1'
#
loop_
_entity.id
_entity.type
_entity.pdbx_description
1 polymer ?
#
loop_
_entity_poly.entity_id
_entity_poly.type
_entity_poly.pdbx_seq_one_letter_code
_entity_poly.pdbx_strand_id
1 'polypeptide(L)'
;MSLDVEGDKRLIDELKIAWQWHYDITWLKNPPADRENGSLDLITELDQIKINLEIFESESQVQVAIKKITVRSGDYHLNYMETSPRTKISDVAKINDNDAWQYLENLAQWEQYRDTDGRINSLWAKGDTLTPGAFMVQSRFDGAETNITFANGTTIELINTAWTNEDFTDVKEGKPFHEKFCQGDIFGARAGDND
;
A
#
# COMPACT_ATOMS: atom_id res chain seq x y z
N MET A 1 -23.66 7.06 -3.43
CA MET A 1 -22.99 6.14 -2.49
C MET A 1 -23.77 6.18 -1.20
N SER A 2 -24.11 5.03 -0.61
CA SER A 2 -24.76 4.96 0.70
C SER A 2 -23.82 5.49 1.79
N LEU A 3 -24.39 6.06 2.85
CA LEU A 3 -23.63 6.52 4.02
C LEU A 3 -22.93 5.34 4.72
N ASP A 4 -21.62 5.45 4.98
CA ASP A 4 -20.84 4.49 5.77
C ASP A 4 -20.52 5.07 7.15
N VAL A 5 -21.49 5.01 8.07
CA VAL A 5 -21.39 5.64 9.40
C VAL A 5 -20.15 5.20 10.18
N GLU A 6 -19.77 3.93 10.09
CA GLU A 6 -18.63 3.42 10.85
C GLU A 6 -17.31 3.83 10.21
N GLY A 7 -17.22 3.78 8.88
CA GLY A 7 -16.08 4.30 8.13
C GLY A 7 -15.89 5.81 8.35
N ASP A 8 -16.99 6.58 8.42
CA ASP A 8 -16.99 8.00 8.74
C ASP A 8 -16.46 8.31 10.13
N LYS A 9 -16.92 7.57 11.15
CA LYS A 9 -16.42 7.73 12.53
C LYS A 9 -14.90 7.53 12.58
N ARG A 10 -14.42 6.48 11.92
CA ARG A 10 -12.99 6.16 11.87
C ARG A 10 -12.19 7.24 11.13
N LEU A 11 -12.66 7.68 9.96
CA LEU A 11 -12.02 8.77 9.21
C LEU A 11 -11.93 10.04 10.06
N ILE A 12 -13.00 10.42 10.75
CA ILE A 12 -12.99 11.62 11.59
C ILE A 12 -11.96 11.48 12.72
N ASP A 13 -11.84 10.30 13.34
CA ASP A 13 -10.81 10.07 14.37
C ASP A 13 -9.39 10.19 13.80
N GLU A 14 -9.14 9.63 12.62
CA GLU A 14 -7.85 9.73 11.92
C GLU A 14 -7.53 11.18 11.53
N LEU A 15 -8.52 11.94 11.04
CA LEU A 15 -8.37 13.36 10.73
C LEU A 15 -8.06 14.19 11.98
N LYS A 16 -8.72 13.91 13.11
CA LYS A 16 -8.41 14.58 14.38
C LYS A 16 -6.95 14.36 14.80
N ILE A 17 -6.43 13.13 14.63
CA ILE A 17 -5.04 12.81 14.93
C ILE A 17 -4.08 13.63 14.06
N ALA A 18 -4.39 13.85 12.78
CA ALA A 18 -3.55 14.63 11.88
C ALA A 18 -3.69 16.14 12.13
N TRP A 19 -4.92 16.66 12.19
CA TRP A 19 -5.20 18.09 12.23
C TRP A 19 -4.85 18.74 13.57
N GLN A 20 -4.82 17.97 14.67
CA GLN A 20 -4.37 18.51 15.96
C GLN A 20 -2.91 19.03 15.94
N TRP A 21 -2.09 18.57 14.98
CA TRP A 21 -0.71 19.02 14.81
C TRP A 21 -0.58 20.19 13.84
N HIS A 22 -1.68 20.71 13.30
CA HIS A 22 -1.66 21.83 12.38
C HIS A 22 -1.23 23.11 13.10
N TYR A 23 -0.28 23.84 12.53
CA TYR A 23 0.38 24.96 13.21
C TYR A 23 -0.58 26.11 13.58
N ASP A 24 -1.59 26.37 12.75
CA ASP A 24 -2.58 27.44 12.97
C ASP A 24 -3.77 27.06 13.88
N ILE A 25 -3.83 25.83 14.41
CA ILE A 25 -5.02 25.36 15.12
C ILE A 25 -5.41 26.21 16.34
N THR A 26 -4.41 26.68 17.09
CA THR A 26 -4.63 27.52 18.28
C THR A 26 -5.03 28.94 17.91
N TRP A 27 -4.47 29.48 16.82
CA TRP A 27 -4.82 30.80 16.29
C TRP A 27 -6.24 30.82 15.73
N LEU A 28 -6.63 29.79 14.95
CA LEU A 28 -7.97 29.65 14.39
C LEU A 28 -9.05 29.56 15.48
N LYS A 29 -8.73 28.93 16.62
CA LYS A 29 -9.64 28.82 17.76
C LYS A 29 -9.87 30.16 18.45
N ASN A 30 -8.85 31.02 18.55
CA ASN A 30 -8.94 32.31 19.23
C ASN A 30 -8.35 33.45 18.37
N PRO A 31 -8.95 33.78 17.22
CA PRO A 31 -8.43 34.80 16.33
C PRO A 31 -8.83 36.21 16.81
N PRO A 32 -8.22 37.26 16.24
CA PRO A 32 -8.71 38.63 16.36
C PRO A 32 -10.19 38.75 15.97
N ALA A 33 -10.92 39.66 16.64
CA ALA A 33 -12.37 39.82 16.47
C ALA A 33 -12.79 40.30 15.06
N ASP A 34 -11.86 40.87 14.31
CA ASP A 34 -12.03 41.36 12.94
C ASP A 34 -11.80 40.27 11.86
N ARG A 35 -11.47 39.04 12.24
CA ARG A 35 -11.34 37.92 11.29
C ARG A 35 -12.70 37.65 10.63
N GLU A 36 -12.73 37.76 9.30
CA GLU A 36 -13.93 37.58 8.47
C GLU A 36 -14.69 36.26 8.73
N ASN A 37 -13.98 35.16 8.91
CA ASN A 37 -14.55 33.82 9.13
C ASN A 37 -14.77 33.45 10.61
N GLY A 38 -14.59 34.41 11.54
CA GLY A 38 -14.77 34.24 12.97
C GLY A 38 -13.80 33.24 13.61
N SER A 39 -14.10 32.76 14.82
CA SER A 39 -13.38 31.64 15.44
C SER A 39 -13.72 30.31 14.76
N LEU A 40 -12.76 29.39 14.69
CA LEU A 40 -12.88 28.04 14.14
C LEU A 40 -12.09 27.05 15.00
N ASP A 41 -12.79 26.14 15.69
CA ASP A 41 -12.18 25.02 16.39
C ASP A 41 -12.30 23.75 15.52
N LEU A 42 -11.23 23.43 14.80
CA LEU A 42 -11.20 22.31 13.83
C LEU A 42 -11.63 20.98 14.46
N ILE A 43 -11.18 20.70 15.69
CA ILE A 43 -11.42 19.42 16.37
C ILE A 43 -12.87 19.34 16.84
N THR A 44 -13.40 20.42 17.39
CA THR A 44 -14.79 20.48 17.84
C THR A 44 -15.76 20.40 16.66
N GLU A 45 -15.45 21.02 15.54
CA GLU A 45 -16.26 20.93 14.31
C GLU A 45 -16.26 19.50 13.75
N LEU A 46 -15.10 18.82 13.75
CA LEU A 46 -15.03 17.38 13.40
C LEU A 46 -15.87 16.52 14.35
N ASP A 47 -15.83 16.78 15.66
CA ASP A 47 -16.67 16.08 16.64
C ASP A 47 -18.16 16.32 16.41
N GLN A 48 -18.56 17.53 16.04
CA GLN A 48 -19.95 17.84 15.68
C GLN A 48 -20.40 17.08 14.45
N ILE A 49 -19.55 16.94 13.42
CA ILE A 49 -19.87 16.09 12.27
C ILE A 49 -20.04 14.64 12.72
N LYS A 50 -19.12 14.13 13.54
CA LYS A 50 -19.16 12.73 14.04
C LYS A 50 -20.44 12.42 14.82
N ILE A 51 -20.89 13.35 15.66
CA ILE A 51 -22.11 13.19 16.46
C ILE A 51 -23.36 13.20 15.56
N ASN A 52 -23.34 13.97 14.48
CA ASN A 52 -24.49 14.18 13.60
C ASN A 52 -24.46 13.33 12.32
N LEU A 53 -23.65 12.26 12.26
CA LEU A 53 -23.51 11.42 11.07
C LEU A 53 -24.85 10.88 10.55
N GLU A 54 -25.76 10.53 11.46
CA GLU A 54 -27.08 9.98 11.11
C GLU A 54 -28.03 10.99 10.43
N ILE A 55 -27.71 12.28 10.49
CA ILE A 55 -28.50 13.34 9.85
C ILE A 55 -28.13 13.49 8.36
N PHE A 56 -26.95 13.03 7.96
CA PHE A 56 -26.50 13.12 6.57
C PHE A 56 -27.18 12.06 5.70
N GLU A 57 -27.63 12.45 4.51
CA GLU A 57 -28.34 11.58 3.58
C GLU A 57 -27.38 10.72 2.74
N SER A 58 -26.10 11.10 2.67
CA SER A 58 -25.10 10.39 1.89
C SER A 58 -23.67 10.69 2.33
N GLU A 59 -22.77 9.77 1.98
CA GLU A 59 -21.32 9.91 2.05
C GLU A 59 -20.84 11.29 1.54
N SER A 60 -21.32 11.72 0.37
CA SER A 60 -20.90 12.98 -0.26
C SER A 60 -21.22 14.20 0.63
N GLN A 61 -22.32 14.18 1.39
CA GLN A 61 -22.64 15.28 2.29
C GLN A 61 -21.68 15.34 3.49
N VAL A 62 -21.24 14.18 4.01
CA VAL A 62 -20.20 14.12 5.06
C VAL A 62 -18.88 14.64 4.53
N GLN A 63 -18.47 14.21 3.34
CA GLN A 63 -17.25 14.68 2.67
C GLN A 63 -17.24 16.19 2.48
N VAL A 64 -18.37 16.77 2.04
CA VAL A 64 -18.55 18.22 1.90
C VAL A 64 -18.51 18.92 3.26
N ALA A 65 -19.09 18.34 4.31
CA ALA A 65 -19.05 18.91 5.65
C ALA A 65 -17.61 19.03 6.17
N ILE A 66 -16.79 17.99 6.00
CA ILE A 66 -15.37 18.01 6.38
C ILE A 66 -14.61 19.06 5.54
N LYS A 67 -14.82 19.08 4.23
CA LYS A 67 -14.19 20.07 3.33
C LYS A 67 -14.55 21.52 3.69
N LYS A 68 -15.76 21.79 4.15
CA LYS A 68 -16.17 23.13 4.58
C LYS A 68 -15.33 23.64 5.76
N ILE A 69 -14.85 22.77 6.64
CA ILE A 69 -13.94 23.15 7.72
C ILE A 69 -12.64 23.72 7.15
N THR A 70 -12.04 23.03 6.18
CA THR A 70 -10.77 23.45 5.57
C THR A 70 -10.93 24.70 4.70
N VAL A 71 -12.10 24.90 4.07
CA VAL A 71 -12.36 26.15 3.34
C VAL A 71 -12.53 27.32 4.32
N ARG A 72 -13.22 27.12 5.45
CA ARG A 72 -13.46 28.16 6.45
C ARG A 72 -12.20 28.54 7.24
N SER A 73 -11.21 27.65 7.32
CA SER A 73 -9.91 28.03 7.89
C SER A 73 -9.27 29.18 7.11
N GLY A 74 -9.55 29.30 5.81
CA GLY A 74 -8.91 30.28 4.93
C GLY A 74 -7.41 30.00 4.75
N ASP A 75 -6.97 28.80 5.13
CA ASP A 75 -5.59 28.38 5.06
C ASP A 75 -5.38 27.48 3.84
N TYR A 76 -4.64 28.01 2.86
CA TYR A 76 -4.31 27.30 1.64
C TYR A 76 -3.39 26.08 1.85
N HIS A 77 -2.82 25.92 3.06
CA HIS A 77 -2.01 24.76 3.43
C HIS A 77 -2.84 23.65 4.10
N LEU A 78 -4.00 23.98 4.69
CA LEU A 78 -4.93 23.02 5.23
C LEU A 78 -5.96 22.65 4.17
N ASN A 79 -5.80 21.50 3.52
CA ASN A 79 -6.73 21.02 2.51
C ASN A 79 -7.27 19.63 2.84
N TYR A 80 -8.55 19.43 2.55
CA TYR A 80 -9.18 18.12 2.52
C TYR A 80 -9.66 17.83 1.09
N MET A 81 -9.11 16.77 0.51
CA MET A 81 -9.57 16.24 -0.77
C MET A 81 -10.14 14.86 -0.54
N GLU A 82 -11.34 14.63 -1.07
CA GLU A 82 -11.95 13.30 -1.10
C GLU A 82 -11.11 12.40 -2.01
N THR A 83 -10.43 11.42 -1.44
CA THR A 83 -9.62 10.46 -2.18
C THR A 83 -10.48 9.28 -2.63
N SER A 84 -11.24 9.48 -3.71
CA SER A 84 -12.06 8.44 -4.39
C SER A 84 -13.15 7.81 -3.48
N PRO A 85 -14.18 7.14 -4.05
CA PRO A 85 -15.10 6.38 -3.22
C PRO A 85 -14.28 5.43 -2.34
N ARG A 86 -14.50 5.51 -1.01
CA ARG A 86 -13.96 4.56 -0.04
C ARG A 86 -14.46 3.18 -0.42
N THR A 87 -13.72 2.55 -1.31
CA THR A 87 -13.84 1.13 -1.57
C THR A 87 -13.42 0.53 -0.24
N LYS A 88 -14.31 -0.25 0.36
CA LYS A 88 -13.98 -0.98 1.59
C LYS A 88 -12.85 -1.95 1.23
N ILE A 89 -11.61 -1.52 1.39
CA ILE A 89 -10.42 -2.34 1.15
C ILE A 89 -10.43 -3.36 2.27
N SER A 90 -10.56 -4.64 1.92
CA SER A 90 -10.42 -5.70 2.89
C SER A 90 -8.93 -5.96 3.10
N ASP A 91 -8.53 -6.15 4.36
CA ASP A 91 -7.15 -6.53 4.68
C ASP A 91 -6.80 -7.87 4.02
N VAL A 92 -5.54 -8.04 3.64
CA VAL A 92 -5.03 -9.34 3.20
C VAL A 92 -4.80 -10.21 4.43
N ALA A 93 -5.52 -11.32 4.52
CA ALA A 93 -5.41 -12.25 5.64
C ALA A 93 -4.42 -13.38 5.35
N LYS A 94 -4.38 -13.88 4.10
CA LYS A 94 -3.51 -14.99 3.73
C LYS A 94 -2.90 -14.84 2.34
N ILE A 95 -1.72 -15.42 2.19
CA ILE A 95 -1.02 -15.61 0.91
C ILE A 95 -0.60 -17.07 0.81
N ASN A 96 -1.04 -17.78 -0.23
CA ASN A 96 -0.81 -19.22 -0.42
C ASN A 96 -1.15 -20.03 0.84
N ASP A 97 -2.35 -19.80 1.39
CA ASP A 97 -2.88 -20.38 2.63
C ASP A 97 -2.13 -20.08 3.95
N ASN A 98 -1.01 -19.36 3.88
CA ASN A 98 -0.25 -18.91 5.05
C ASN A 98 -0.74 -17.56 5.53
N ASP A 99 -0.59 -17.26 6.82
CA ASP A 99 -0.78 -15.91 7.35
C ASP A 99 0.05 -14.90 6.54
N ALA A 100 -0.57 -13.78 6.17
CA ALA A 100 0.04 -12.81 5.27
C ALA A 100 1.39 -12.29 5.78
N TRP A 101 1.48 -12.01 7.09
CA TRP A 101 2.73 -11.52 7.69
C TRP A 101 3.81 -12.60 7.69
N GLN A 102 3.46 -13.84 8.08
CA GLN A 102 4.40 -14.96 8.07
C GLN A 102 4.94 -15.26 6.66
N TYR A 103 4.09 -15.15 5.64
CA TYR A 103 4.51 -15.31 4.25
C TYR A 103 5.54 -14.24 3.87
N LEU A 104 5.28 -12.97 4.19
CA LEU A 104 6.17 -11.86 3.89
C LEU A 104 7.49 -11.96 4.66
N GLU A 105 7.47 -12.32 5.94
CA GLU A 105 8.71 -12.56 6.71
C GLU A 105 9.56 -13.67 6.11
N ASN A 106 8.92 -14.75 5.65
CA ASN A 106 9.61 -15.87 5.00
C ASN A 106 10.20 -15.47 3.65
N LEU A 107 9.46 -14.71 2.84
CA LEU A 107 9.95 -14.17 1.58
C LEU A 107 11.13 -13.22 1.81
N ALA A 108 11.03 -12.33 2.80
CA ALA A 108 12.07 -11.38 3.17
C ALA A 108 13.41 -12.06 3.53
N GLN A 109 13.41 -13.32 4.00
CA GLN A 109 14.67 -14.04 4.28
C GLN A 109 15.54 -14.29 3.03
N TRP A 110 14.95 -14.18 1.83
CA TRP A 110 15.66 -14.33 0.55
C TRP A 110 16.32 -13.03 0.08
N GLU A 111 16.07 -11.92 0.79
CA GLU A 111 16.59 -10.62 0.44
C GLU A 111 18.03 -10.42 0.96
N GLN A 112 18.85 -9.71 0.18
CA GLN A 112 20.28 -9.55 0.43
C GLN A 112 20.63 -8.69 1.67
N TYR A 113 19.64 -8.03 2.27
CA TYR A 113 19.86 -7.10 3.38
C TYR A 113 20.20 -7.85 4.68
N ARG A 114 21.02 -7.22 5.53
CA ARG A 114 21.48 -7.84 6.79
C ARG A 114 20.45 -7.70 7.90
N ASP A 115 19.79 -6.55 7.95
CA ASP A 115 18.78 -6.17 8.92
C ASP A 115 17.37 -6.57 8.45
N THR A 116 16.51 -6.87 9.42
CA THR A 116 15.17 -7.41 9.16
C THR A 116 14.26 -6.37 8.51
N ASP A 117 14.37 -5.11 8.93
CA ASP A 117 13.62 -4.00 8.36
C ASP A 117 14.03 -3.71 6.91
N GLY A 118 15.31 -3.79 6.58
CA GLY A 118 15.79 -3.68 5.20
C GLY A 118 15.22 -4.75 4.28
N ARG A 119 15.18 -6.01 4.76
CA ARG A 119 14.57 -7.14 4.03
C ARG A 119 13.07 -6.94 3.80
N ILE A 120 12.32 -6.51 4.83
CA ILE A 120 10.89 -6.25 4.69
C ILE A 120 10.64 -5.05 3.75
N ASN A 121 11.44 -4.00 3.87
CA ASN A 121 11.31 -2.81 3.03
C ASN A 121 11.56 -3.09 1.55
N SER A 122 12.35 -4.10 1.19
CA SER A 122 12.62 -4.44 -0.22
C SER A 122 11.49 -5.20 -0.90
N LEU A 123 10.56 -5.79 -0.14
CA LEU A 123 9.38 -6.46 -0.69
C LEU A 123 8.44 -5.47 -1.40
N TRP A 124 8.42 -4.22 -0.95
CA TRP A 124 7.45 -3.22 -1.41
C TRP A 124 7.95 -2.43 -2.61
N ALA A 125 6.99 -2.01 -3.45
CA ALA A 125 7.25 -1.03 -4.49
C ALA A 125 7.68 0.30 -3.84
N LYS A 126 8.75 0.90 -4.38
CA LYS A 126 9.25 2.19 -3.88
C LYS A 126 9.03 3.26 -4.94
N GLY A 127 8.43 4.38 -4.54
CA GLY A 127 8.06 5.46 -5.45
C GLY A 127 9.25 6.25 -6.02
N ASP A 128 10.44 6.11 -5.42
CA ASP A 128 11.66 6.84 -5.80
C ASP A 128 12.46 6.14 -6.92
N THR A 129 12.31 4.82 -7.06
CA THR A 129 13.16 3.98 -7.89
C THR A 129 12.39 3.20 -8.96
N LEU A 130 11.06 3.38 -9.03
CA LEU A 130 10.16 2.63 -9.91
C LEU A 130 10.30 1.11 -9.76
N THR A 131 10.89 0.65 -8.65
CA THR A 131 11.04 -0.77 -8.39
C THR A 131 9.67 -1.35 -8.03
N PRO A 132 9.26 -2.46 -8.65
CA PRO A 132 8.03 -3.16 -8.29
C PRO A 132 8.10 -3.84 -6.91
N GLY A 133 9.30 -3.97 -6.34
CA GLY A 133 9.53 -4.68 -5.08
C GLY A 133 9.66 -6.20 -5.27
N ALA A 134 10.38 -6.84 -4.34
CA ALA A 134 10.67 -8.27 -4.41
C ALA A 134 9.43 -9.15 -4.22
N PHE A 135 8.32 -8.63 -3.68
CA PHE A 135 7.05 -9.36 -3.63
C PHE A 135 6.48 -9.63 -5.03
N MET A 136 6.60 -8.68 -5.94
CA MET A 136 6.13 -8.83 -7.32
C MET A 136 7.17 -9.56 -8.18
N VAL A 137 8.44 -9.24 -8.00
CA VAL A 137 9.55 -9.83 -8.76
C VAL A 137 10.40 -10.66 -7.81
N GLN A 138 9.93 -11.88 -7.56
CA GLN A 138 10.56 -12.78 -6.58
C GLN A 138 11.79 -13.46 -7.18
N SER A 139 12.84 -13.61 -6.36
CA SER A 139 14.01 -14.42 -6.72
C SER A 139 13.77 -15.93 -6.59
N ARG A 140 12.65 -16.31 -5.97
CA ARG A 140 12.19 -17.69 -5.80
C ARG A 140 10.89 -17.91 -6.56
N PHE A 141 10.62 -19.16 -6.95
CA PHE A 141 9.38 -19.54 -7.62
C PHE A 141 8.51 -20.35 -6.67
N ASP A 142 7.42 -19.74 -6.17
CA ASP A 142 6.52 -20.34 -5.17
C ASP A 142 5.36 -21.16 -5.79
N GLY A 143 5.42 -21.43 -7.09
CA GLY A 143 4.40 -22.18 -7.84
C GLY A 143 3.83 -21.37 -9.00
N ALA A 144 2.95 -22.00 -9.79
CA ALA A 144 2.36 -21.39 -10.98
C ALA A 144 1.40 -20.23 -10.65
N GLU A 145 0.88 -20.18 -9.42
CA GLU A 145 -0.12 -19.21 -8.98
C GLU A 145 0.20 -18.71 -7.57
N THR A 146 -0.21 -17.48 -7.27
CA THR A 146 -0.21 -16.87 -5.95
C THR A 146 -1.65 -16.54 -5.56
N ASN A 147 -2.13 -17.16 -4.48
CA ASN A 147 -3.48 -16.98 -3.95
C ASN A 147 -3.49 -15.99 -2.80
N ILE A 148 -4.26 -14.91 -2.91
CA ILE A 148 -4.41 -13.87 -1.89
C ILE A 148 -5.83 -13.93 -1.35
N THR A 149 -5.98 -14.29 -0.08
CA THR A 149 -7.28 -14.31 0.62
C THR A 149 -7.41 -13.09 1.52
N PHE A 150 -8.52 -12.39 1.37
CA PHE A 150 -8.85 -11.18 2.11
C PHE A 150 -9.68 -11.51 3.35
N ALA A 151 -9.62 -10.64 4.37
CA ALA A 151 -10.36 -10.77 5.62
C ALA A 151 -11.88 -10.84 5.44
N ASN A 152 -12.42 -10.31 4.34
CA ASN A 152 -13.82 -10.43 3.94
C ASN A 152 -14.20 -11.81 3.35
N GLY A 153 -13.25 -12.74 3.24
CA GLY A 153 -13.45 -14.09 2.70
C GLY A 153 -13.33 -14.23 1.18
N THR A 154 -13.09 -13.13 0.45
CA THR A 154 -12.80 -13.20 -1.00
C THR A 154 -11.36 -13.61 -1.25
N THR A 155 -11.11 -14.24 -2.41
CA THR A 155 -9.77 -14.65 -2.83
C THR A 155 -9.53 -14.19 -4.26
N ILE A 156 -8.31 -13.76 -4.55
CA ILE A 156 -7.81 -13.55 -5.91
C ILE A 156 -6.64 -14.51 -6.17
N GLU A 157 -6.52 -14.90 -7.42
CA GLU A 157 -5.46 -15.78 -7.91
C GLU A 157 -4.65 -15.01 -8.96
N LEU A 158 -3.33 -15.02 -8.79
CA LEU A 158 -2.39 -14.33 -9.67
C LEU A 158 -1.47 -15.36 -10.30
N ILE A 159 -1.36 -15.36 -11.63
CA ILE A 159 -0.47 -16.27 -12.36
C ILE A 159 0.97 -15.78 -12.20
N ASN A 160 1.86 -16.66 -11.73
CA ASN A 160 3.29 -16.40 -11.64
C ASN A 160 3.95 -16.77 -12.98
N THR A 161 4.77 -15.87 -13.51
CA THR A 161 5.53 -16.11 -14.73
C THR A 161 7.02 -16.04 -14.44
N ALA A 162 7.76 -17.07 -14.85
CA ALA A 162 9.22 -17.05 -14.85
C ALA A 162 9.72 -16.59 -16.22
N TRP A 163 10.79 -15.79 -16.23
CA TRP A 163 11.44 -15.32 -17.45
C TRP A 163 12.88 -15.83 -17.53
N THR A 164 13.28 -16.27 -18.71
CA THR A 164 14.64 -16.70 -19.04
C THR A 164 15.03 -16.13 -20.40
N ASN A 165 16.33 -15.86 -20.58
CA ASN A 165 16.91 -15.47 -21.87
C ASN A 165 17.37 -16.70 -22.69
N GLU A 166 17.29 -17.90 -22.11
CA GLU A 166 17.74 -19.13 -22.74
C GLU A 166 16.65 -19.76 -23.61
N ASP A 167 17.05 -20.38 -24.70
CA ASP A 167 16.13 -21.14 -25.55
C ASP A 167 15.91 -22.55 -25.01
N PHE A 168 14.70 -22.83 -24.52
CA PHE A 168 14.30 -24.16 -24.04
C PHE A 168 13.66 -25.04 -25.11
N THR A 169 13.73 -24.67 -26.40
CA THR A 169 13.26 -25.54 -27.48
C THR A 169 13.90 -26.93 -27.35
N ASP A 170 13.05 -27.95 -27.37
CA ASP A 170 13.36 -29.37 -27.17
C ASP A 170 13.89 -29.78 -25.79
N VAL A 171 13.89 -28.87 -24.81
CA VAL A 171 14.23 -29.17 -23.42
C VAL A 171 12.96 -29.43 -22.62
N LYS A 172 12.53 -30.69 -22.59
CA LYS A 172 11.31 -31.14 -21.87
C LYS A 172 11.60 -31.96 -20.60
N GLU A 173 12.84 -32.38 -20.43
CA GLU A 173 13.28 -33.26 -19.33
C GLU A 173 14.70 -32.90 -18.90
N GLY A 174 15.13 -33.44 -17.75
CA GLY A 174 16.42 -33.12 -17.15
C GLY A 174 17.64 -33.51 -17.99
N LYS A 175 17.57 -34.60 -18.77
CA LYS A 175 18.71 -35.03 -19.61
C LYS A 175 18.98 -34.05 -20.77
N PRO A 176 18.00 -33.70 -21.62
CA PRO A 176 18.16 -32.62 -22.60
C PRO A 176 18.59 -31.28 -21.98
N PHE A 177 18.10 -30.96 -20.77
CA PHE A 177 18.51 -29.75 -20.06
C PHE A 177 20.00 -29.76 -19.74
N HIS A 178 20.50 -30.83 -19.11
CA HIS A 178 21.92 -30.98 -18.78
C HIS A 178 22.79 -30.96 -20.04
N GLU A 179 22.37 -31.68 -21.08
CA GLU A 179 23.08 -31.70 -22.36
C GLU A 179 23.09 -30.32 -23.03
N LYS A 180 22.05 -29.49 -22.92
CA LYS A 180 22.03 -28.16 -23.56
C LYS A 180 22.78 -27.10 -22.75
N PHE A 181 22.67 -27.10 -21.43
CA PHE A 181 23.09 -25.98 -20.59
C PHE A 181 24.23 -26.27 -19.60
N CYS A 182 24.53 -27.54 -19.31
CA CYS A 182 25.49 -27.93 -18.26
C CYS A 182 26.78 -28.53 -18.82
N GLN A 183 27.22 -28.13 -20.02
CA GLN A 183 28.44 -28.63 -20.66
C GLN A 183 29.73 -27.92 -20.20
N GLY A 184 29.63 -26.90 -19.35
CA GLY A 184 30.79 -26.41 -18.59
C GLY A 184 31.63 -25.30 -19.23
N ASP A 185 31.08 -24.50 -20.14
CA ASP A 185 31.77 -23.26 -20.56
C ASP A 185 31.65 -22.20 -19.46
N ILE A 186 32.72 -22.04 -18.68
CA ILE A 186 32.85 -20.99 -17.68
C ILE A 186 33.18 -19.68 -18.42
N PHE A 187 32.25 -18.74 -18.42
CA PHE A 187 32.54 -17.37 -18.86
C PHE A 187 33.65 -16.76 -17.98
N GLY A 188 34.84 -16.58 -18.56
CA GLY A 188 35.95 -15.84 -17.93
C GLY A 188 37.30 -16.56 -17.86
N ALA A 189 37.37 -17.86 -18.14
CA ALA A 189 38.64 -18.57 -18.25
C ALA A 189 38.72 -19.27 -19.61
N ARG A 190 39.57 -18.77 -20.52
CA ARG A 190 40.08 -19.62 -21.60
C ARG A 190 40.95 -20.67 -20.93
N ALA A 191 40.55 -21.94 -20.98
CA ALA A 191 41.50 -23.01 -20.83
C ALA A 191 42.60 -22.73 -21.86
N GLY A 192 43.83 -22.49 -21.41
CA GLY A 192 44.96 -22.40 -22.32
C GLY A 192 45.02 -23.70 -23.11
N ASP A 193 45.13 -23.59 -24.42
CA ASP A 193 45.44 -24.71 -25.30
C ASP A 193 46.68 -25.41 -24.73
N ASN A 194 46.51 -26.64 -24.25
CA ASN A 194 47.64 -27.52 -23.97
C ASN A 194 47.93 -28.28 -25.27
N ASP A 195 48.97 -27.79 -25.96
CA ASP A 195 49.78 -28.40 -27.03
C ASP A 195 49.08 -28.99 -28.28
#